data_AF-X5PDZ0-F1
#
_entry.id   AF-X5PDZ0-F1
#
_cell.length_a   1.000
_cell.length_b   1.000
_cell.length_c   1.000
_cell.angle_alpha   90.00
_cell.angle_beta   90.00
_cell.angle_gamma   90.00
#
_symmetry.space_group_name_H-M   'P 1'
#
loop_
_entity.id
_entity.type
_entity.pdbx_description
1 polymer ?
#
loop_
_entity_poly.entity_id
_entity_poly.type
_entity_poly.pdbx_seq_one_letter_code
_entity_poly.pdbx_strand_id
1 'polypeptide(L)'
;MSFTCLRRVVVALSLAALFAPAAHAADITFAVKNSHPNAMRLELYSQDRDYVWPGNDKDFYLDDGETKQIPVSCEEGESICYGAWVDGDEGTYWGVGPNNKEKCEDCCYTCNGGETEEIELTP
;
A
#
# COMPACT_ATOMS: atom_id res chain seq x y z
N MET A 1 -27.25 45.30 -53.19
CA MET A 1 -28.46 44.82 -52.49
C MET A 1 -28.04 43.68 -51.59
N SER A 2 -28.24 43.87 -50.29
CA SER A 2 -27.89 42.99 -49.18
C SER A 2 -28.56 41.62 -49.27
N PHE A 3 -27.90 40.57 -48.79
CA PHE A 3 -28.51 39.54 -47.93
C PHE A 3 -27.48 38.98 -46.95
N THR A 4 -27.54 39.50 -45.73
CA THR A 4 -27.02 38.92 -44.51
C THR A 4 -27.77 37.63 -44.21
N CYS A 5 -27.10 36.52 -43.87
CA CYS A 5 -27.61 35.59 -42.86
C CYS A 5 -26.49 34.70 -42.31
N LEU A 6 -26.07 35.04 -41.11
CA LEU A 6 -25.25 34.26 -40.20
C LEU A 6 -26.03 32.98 -39.76
N ARG A 7 -25.29 31.99 -39.24
CA ARG A 7 -25.74 30.81 -38.44
C ARG A 7 -26.12 29.59 -39.28
N ARG A 8 -25.65 28.37 -39.01
CA ARG A 8 -25.41 27.73 -37.70
C ARG A 8 -24.28 26.69 -37.84
N VAL A 9 -23.17 26.88 -37.12
CA VAL A 9 -22.25 25.79 -36.83
C VAL A 9 -22.93 24.95 -35.75
N VAL A 10 -23.39 23.75 -36.10
CA VAL A 10 -23.85 22.77 -35.11
C VAL A 10 -22.61 22.05 -34.61
N VAL A 11 -21.98 22.58 -33.55
CA VAL A 11 -21.02 21.80 -32.76
C VAL A 11 -21.84 20.83 -31.93
N ALA A 12 -21.86 19.56 -32.33
CA ALA A 12 -22.37 18.50 -31.48
C ALA A 12 -21.36 18.32 -30.32
N LEU A 13 -21.63 18.95 -29.18
CA LEU A 13 -20.94 18.64 -27.93
C LEU A 13 -21.38 17.24 -27.47
N SER A 14 -20.62 16.22 -27.85
CA SER A 14 -20.73 14.88 -27.27
C SER A 14 -20.24 14.92 -25.82
N LEU A 15 -21.18 15.04 -24.87
CA LEU A 15 -20.95 14.73 -23.45
C LEU A 15 -20.88 13.19 -23.29
N ALA A 16 -19.76 12.59 -23.64
CA ALA A 16 -19.38 11.30 -23.09
C ALA A 16 -18.71 11.57 -21.73
N ALA A 17 -19.51 11.65 -20.66
CA ALA A 17 -18.98 11.63 -19.31
C ALA A 17 -18.36 10.24 -19.10
N LEU A 18 -17.03 10.18 -19.16
CA LEU A 18 -16.26 8.99 -18.80
C LEU A 18 -16.56 8.70 -17.33
N PHE A 19 -17.24 7.59 -17.05
CA PHE A 19 -17.35 7.02 -15.72
C PHE A 19 -15.96 6.50 -15.32
N ALA A 20 -15.08 7.39 -14.87
CA ALA A 20 -13.86 6.98 -14.20
C ALA A 20 -14.26 6.43 -12.83
N PRO A 21 -13.87 5.20 -12.46
CA PRO A 21 -14.04 4.74 -11.09
C PRO A 21 -13.26 5.68 -10.17
N ALA A 22 -13.91 6.15 -9.11
CA ALA A 22 -13.21 6.87 -8.05
C ALA A 22 -12.38 5.83 -7.28
N ALA A 23 -11.05 5.97 -7.29
CA ALA A 23 -10.22 5.25 -6.36
C ALA A 23 -10.52 5.79 -4.96
N HIS A 24 -11.24 5.02 -4.16
CA HIS A 24 -11.47 5.34 -2.76
C HIS A 24 -10.22 4.96 -1.98
N ALA A 25 -9.52 5.95 -1.45
CA ALA A 25 -8.45 5.71 -0.49
C ALA A 25 -9.10 5.19 0.80
N ALA A 26 -8.70 4.00 1.22
CA ALA A 26 -8.99 3.44 2.52
C ALA A 26 -7.72 3.46 3.36
N ASP A 27 -7.86 3.62 4.68
CA ASP A 27 -6.73 3.61 5.60
C ASP A 27 -6.78 2.34 6.46
N ILE A 28 -5.73 1.53 6.39
CA ILE A 28 -5.56 0.34 7.24
C ILE A 28 -4.35 0.55 8.16
N THR A 29 -4.44 0.06 9.39
CA THR A 29 -3.34 0.08 10.36
C THR A 29 -2.75 -1.31 10.50
N PHE A 30 -1.45 -1.43 10.26
CA PHE A 30 -0.70 -2.65 10.54
C PHE A 30 -0.22 -2.62 11.99
N ALA A 31 -0.68 -3.57 12.79
CA ALA A 31 -0.21 -3.80 14.16
C ALA A 31 0.91 -4.85 14.12
N VAL A 32 2.16 -4.44 14.32
CA VAL A 32 3.32 -5.34 14.23
C VAL A 32 4.08 -5.35 15.54
N LYS A 33 4.27 -6.53 16.10
CA LYS A 33 5.00 -6.76 17.35
C LYS A 33 6.29 -7.50 17.10
N ASN A 34 7.38 -6.92 17.58
CA ASN A 34 8.67 -7.58 17.60
C ASN A 34 8.82 -8.41 18.88
N SER A 35 8.66 -9.73 18.79
CA SER A 35 8.98 -10.68 19.85
C SER A 35 10.36 -11.33 19.65
N HIS A 36 11.12 -10.89 18.65
CA HIS A 36 12.49 -11.33 18.38
C HIS A 36 13.46 -10.53 19.27
N PRO A 37 14.52 -11.15 19.86
CA PRO A 37 15.49 -10.46 20.73
C PRO A 37 16.38 -9.43 20.01
N ASN A 38 16.22 -9.26 18.70
CA ASN A 38 16.98 -8.31 17.89
C ASN A 38 16.03 -7.25 17.39
N ALA A 39 16.57 -6.07 17.08
CA ALA A 39 15.79 -5.08 16.37
C ALA A 39 15.41 -5.58 14.97
N MET A 40 14.22 -5.20 14.54
CA MET A 40 13.61 -5.62 13.29
C MET A 40 13.40 -4.42 12.37
N ARG A 41 13.55 -4.66 11.08
CA ARG A 41 13.24 -3.75 9.98
C ARG A 41 11.99 -4.27 9.30
N LEU A 42 11.13 -3.38 8.84
CA LEU A 42 9.87 -3.73 8.21
C LEU A 42 9.54 -2.75 7.09
N GLU A 43 9.05 -3.31 5.98
CA GLU A 43 8.41 -2.58 4.90
C GLU A 43 7.07 -3.24 4.58
N LEU A 44 6.17 -2.45 3.98
CA LEU A 44 4.89 -2.95 3.46
C LEU A 44 4.89 -2.76 1.95
N TYR A 45 4.46 -3.76 1.20
CA TYR A 45 4.52 -3.78 -0.25
C TYR A 45 3.14 -4.01 -0.84
N SER A 46 2.72 -3.08 -1.68
CA SER A 46 1.58 -3.31 -2.54
C SER A 46 1.87 -4.43 -3.51
N GLN A 47 0.90 -5.33 -3.69
CA GLN A 47 0.95 -6.37 -4.71
C GLN A 47 0.20 -5.96 -5.98
N ASP A 48 -0.59 -4.88 -5.91
CA ASP A 48 -1.44 -4.43 -7.01
C ASP A 48 -0.84 -3.24 -7.77
N ARG A 49 0.07 -2.49 -7.16
CA ARG A 49 0.80 -1.37 -7.76
C ARG A 49 2.25 -1.33 -7.30
N ASP A 50 3.08 -0.61 -8.05
CA ASP A 50 4.50 -0.39 -7.72
C ASP A 50 4.60 0.65 -6.59
N TYR A 51 4.31 0.22 -5.36
CA TYR A 51 4.27 1.08 -4.18
C TYR A 51 4.74 0.33 -2.93
N VAL A 52 5.55 1.01 -2.13
CA VAL A 52 6.12 0.52 -0.87
C VAL A 52 5.95 1.58 0.22
N TRP A 53 5.64 1.13 1.45
CA TRP A 53 5.63 1.97 2.63
C TRP A 53 6.77 1.60 3.58
N PRO A 54 7.44 2.58 4.19
CA PRO A 54 7.23 4.03 4.01
C PRO A 54 7.79 4.56 2.68
N GLY A 55 8.62 3.76 2.00
CA GLY A 55 9.24 4.06 0.72
C GLY A 55 10.36 5.11 0.82
N ASN A 56 10.96 5.44 -0.34
CA ASN A 56 12.16 6.29 -0.44
C ASN A 56 13.37 5.72 0.30
N ASP A 57 13.66 4.43 0.13
CA ASP A 57 14.78 3.72 0.76
C ASP A 57 14.75 3.81 2.29
N LYS A 58 13.54 3.71 2.87
CA LYS A 58 13.31 3.74 4.32
C LYS A 58 12.51 2.53 4.73
N ASP A 59 12.83 2.05 5.91
CA ASP A 59 12.12 1.00 6.64
C ASP A 59 11.49 1.54 7.93
N PHE A 60 10.54 0.78 8.48
CA PHE A 60 10.10 0.91 9.86
C PHE A 60 11.05 0.10 10.75
N TYR A 61 11.58 0.74 11.79
CA TYR A 61 12.44 0.11 12.78
C TYR A 61 11.65 -0.25 14.03
N LEU A 62 11.76 -1.50 14.49
CA LEU A 62 11.11 -2.01 15.69
C LEU A 62 12.16 -2.52 16.68
N ASP A 63 12.20 -1.96 17.89
CA ASP A 63 13.06 -2.49 18.97
C ASP A 63 12.51 -3.83 19.51
N ASP A 64 13.34 -4.57 20.26
CA ASP A 64 12.92 -5.80 20.96
C ASP A 64 11.74 -5.50 21.92
N GLY A 65 10.67 -6.28 21.78
CA GLY A 65 9.43 -6.15 22.56
C GLY A 65 8.52 -5.00 22.13
N GLU A 66 8.86 -4.24 21.08
CA GLU A 66 8.04 -3.14 20.59
C GLU A 66 6.84 -3.66 19.79
N THR A 67 5.64 -3.14 20.09
CA THR A 67 4.50 -3.16 19.16
C THR A 67 4.36 -1.80 18.49
N LYS A 68 4.45 -1.77 17.15
CA LYS A 68 4.29 -0.58 16.33
C LYS A 68 2.96 -0.62 15.59
N GLN A 69 2.25 0.51 15.62
CA GLN A 69 1.03 0.75 14.86
C GLN A 69 1.37 1.60 13.64
N ILE A 70 1.14 1.05 12.44
CA ILE A 70 1.58 1.64 11.17
C ILE A 70 0.35 1.92 10.31
N PRO A 71 -0.23 3.12 10.39
CA PRO A 71 -1.32 3.50 9.50
C PRO A 71 -0.77 3.75 8.10
N VAL A 72 -1.38 3.09 7.11
CA VAL A 72 -1.09 3.30 5.68
C VAL A 72 -2.35 3.65 4.92
N SER A 73 -2.22 4.58 3.98
CA SER A 73 -3.28 4.92 3.03
C SER A 73 -3.10 4.09 1.77
N CYS A 74 -4.14 3.37 1.37
CA CYS A 74 -4.15 2.39 0.29
C CYS A 74 -5.45 2.46 -0.53
N GLU A 75 -5.46 1.81 -1.69
CA GLU A 75 -6.67 1.70 -2.50
C GLU A 75 -7.59 0.62 -1.90
N GLU A 76 -8.90 0.89 -1.82
CA GLU A 76 -9.84 -0.11 -1.32
C GLU A 76 -9.74 -1.43 -2.12
N GLY A 77 -9.55 -2.55 -1.41
CA GLY A 77 -9.32 -3.86 -1.99
C GLY A 77 -7.87 -4.18 -2.32
N GLU A 78 -6.94 -3.23 -2.15
CA GLU A 78 -5.51 -3.42 -2.41
C GLU A 78 -4.91 -4.52 -1.51
N SER A 79 -4.16 -5.45 -2.09
CA SER A 79 -3.39 -6.46 -1.37
C SER A 79 -2.02 -5.90 -0.97
N ILE A 80 -1.74 -5.92 0.33
CA ILE A 80 -0.51 -5.38 0.92
C ILE A 80 0.15 -6.47 1.75
N CYS A 81 1.37 -6.85 1.38
CA CYS A 81 2.16 -7.84 2.12
C CYS A 81 3.21 -7.16 2.99
N TYR A 82 3.39 -7.65 4.21
CA TYR A 82 4.51 -7.21 5.04
C TYR A 82 5.77 -8.01 4.71
N GLY A 83 6.92 -7.35 4.76
CA GLY A 83 8.22 -8.01 4.74
C GLY A 83 9.10 -7.44 5.84
N ALA A 84 9.63 -8.31 6.70
CA ALA A 84 10.46 -7.92 7.83
C ALA A 84 11.77 -8.71 7.84
N TRP A 85 12.82 -8.13 8.43
CA TRP A 85 14.13 -8.77 8.57
C TRP A 85 14.88 -8.25 9.78
N VAL A 86 15.88 -9.01 10.23
CA VAL A 86 16.72 -8.62 11.37
C VAL A 86 17.59 -7.42 10.99
N ASP A 87 17.70 -6.43 11.87
CA ASP A 87 18.57 -5.29 11.64
C ASP A 87 20.03 -5.74 11.46
N GLY A 88 20.64 -5.37 10.33
CA GLY A 88 21.98 -5.80 9.94
C GLY A 88 22.09 -7.22 9.37
N ASP A 89 20.99 -7.97 9.25
CA ASP A 89 20.93 -9.29 8.62
C ASP A 89 19.64 -9.48 7.80
N GLU A 90 19.72 -9.18 6.50
CA GLU A 90 18.64 -9.42 5.53
C GLU A 90 18.41 -10.91 5.21
N GLY A 91 19.28 -11.82 5.67
CA GLY A 91 19.14 -13.26 5.43
C GLY A 91 18.11 -13.94 6.34
N THR A 92 17.76 -13.31 7.46
CA THR A 92 16.73 -13.78 8.39
C THR A 92 15.50 -12.89 8.27
N TYR A 93 14.39 -13.44 7.78
CA TYR A 93 13.23 -12.66 7.35
C TYR A 93 11.88 -13.30 7.63
N TRP A 94 10.83 -12.47 7.55
CA TRP A 94 9.41 -12.83 7.67
C TRP A 94 8.61 -12.21 6.53
N GLY A 95 7.47 -12.83 6.22
CA GLY A 95 6.60 -12.42 5.12
C GLY A 95 7.34 -12.46 3.78
N VAL A 96 7.24 -11.38 2.99
CA VAL A 96 7.92 -11.26 1.69
C VAL A 96 9.39 -10.81 1.79
N GLY A 97 9.89 -10.65 3.02
CA GLY A 97 11.27 -10.25 3.31
C GLY A 97 11.66 -8.87 2.75
N PRO A 98 12.97 -8.57 2.69
CA PRO A 98 13.46 -7.30 2.18
C PRO A 98 13.25 -7.16 0.66
N ASN A 99 12.75 -6.01 0.24
CA ASN A 99 12.43 -5.66 -1.15
C ASN A 99 11.38 -6.57 -1.85
N ASN A 100 10.43 -7.16 -1.12
CA ASN A 100 9.37 -8.01 -1.68
C ASN A 100 9.91 -9.19 -2.53
N LYS A 101 11.06 -9.75 -2.15
CA LYS A 101 11.75 -10.78 -2.94
C LYS A 101 11.19 -12.19 -2.74
N GLU A 102 10.60 -12.42 -1.58
CA GLU A 102 10.21 -13.74 -1.11
C GLU A 102 8.72 -13.99 -1.36
N LYS A 103 8.36 -15.24 -1.57
CA LYS A 103 6.96 -15.62 -1.76
C LYS A 103 6.33 -15.96 -0.43
N CYS A 104 5.14 -15.42 -0.19
CA CYS A 104 4.36 -15.70 0.99
C CYS A 104 2.88 -15.47 0.67
N GLU A 105 2.02 -16.40 1.09
CA GLU A 105 0.58 -16.41 0.75
C GLU A 105 -0.30 -15.94 1.91
N ASP A 106 0.23 -15.96 3.14
CA ASP A 106 -0.48 -15.72 4.41
C ASP A 106 0.00 -14.47 5.17
N CYS A 107 0.92 -13.68 4.59
CA CYS A 107 1.41 -12.41 5.15
C CYS A 107 0.80 -11.17 4.49
N CYS A 108 -0.24 -11.35 3.68
CA CYS A 108 -0.84 -10.28 2.90
C CYS A 108 -2.23 -9.94 3.45
N TYR A 109 -2.51 -8.64 3.53
CA TYR A 109 -3.75 -8.09 4.06
C TYR A 109 -4.43 -7.27 2.99
N THR A 110 -5.76 -7.36 2.94
CA THR A 110 -6.57 -6.55 2.03
C THR A 110 -6.92 -5.23 2.68
N CYS A 111 -6.66 -4.14 1.98
CA CYS A 111 -7.00 -2.78 2.39
C CYS A 111 -8.52 -2.55 2.34
N ASN A 112 -9.21 -2.88 3.44
CA ASN A 112 -10.64 -2.64 3.60
C ASN A 112 -10.95 -1.70 4.77
N GLY A 113 -9.93 -0.99 5.25
CA GLY A 113 -9.99 -0.15 6.44
C GLY A 113 -9.79 -0.92 7.76
N GLY A 114 -9.54 -0.18 8.84
CA GLY A 114 -9.44 -0.72 10.19
C GLY A 114 -8.00 -1.06 10.60
N GLU A 115 -7.83 -2.17 11.30
CA GLU A 115 -6.54 -2.65 11.82
C GLU A 115 -6.38 -4.13 11.47
N THR A 116 -5.15 -4.57 11.19
CA THR A 116 -4.82 -5.98 10.98
C THR A 116 -4.92 -6.76 12.30
N GLU A 117 -4.90 -8.09 12.23
CA GLU A 117 -4.47 -8.87 13.39
C GLU A 117 -3.02 -8.50 13.77
N GLU A 118 -2.65 -8.68 15.04
CA GLU A 118 -1.28 -8.41 15.49
C GLU A 118 -0.32 -9.40 14.80
N ILE A 119 0.58 -8.86 13.98
CA ILE A 119 1.64 -9.61 13.32
C ILE A 119 2.79 -9.77 14.32
N GLU A 120 3.05 -10.99 14.75
CA GLU A 120 4.16 -11.29 15.66
C GLU A 120 5.41 -11.74 14.90
N LEU A 121 6.48 -10.96 14.99
CA LEU A 121 7.82 -11.33 14.52
C LEU A 121 8.50 -12.16 15.63
N THR A 122 8.64 -13.46 15.40
CA THR A 122 9.14 -14.43 16.41
C THR A 122 10.45 -15.06 15.95
N PRO A 123 11.36 -15.47 16.87
CA PRO A 123 12.66 -16.08 16.54
C PRO A 123 12.63 -17.34 15.68
#